data_AF-A0A452QEV2-F1
#
_entry.id   AF-A0A452QEV2-F1
#
_cell.length_a   1.000
_cell.length_b   1.000
_cell.length_c   1.000
_cell.angle_alpha   90.00
_cell.angle_beta   90.00
_cell.angle_gamma   90.00
#
_symmetry.space_group_name_H-M   'P 1'
#
loop_
_entity.id
_entity.type
_entity.pdbx_description
1 polymer ?
#
loop_
_entity_poly.entity_id
_entity_poly.type
_entity_poly.pdbx_seq_one_letter_code
_entity_poly.pdbx_strand_id
1 'polypeptide(L)'
;MAQNQPKLSLPIRLLPEKDDAGLPPPKVIRGCRLHNCFDYSRCPLTSGFPVYVYDSDQFAFGSYLDPLVKQAFQATARANVYVTENADIACLYVILVGEIQEPVVLRPAELEKQLYSLPHWRTDGHNHVIINLSRKSDTQNLLYNVSTGRAMVAQSTFYASQYRPGFDLVVSPLVHAMSEPNFMEIPPQVPVKRKYLFTFQGEKIESLRSSLQEARSFEEEMEGDPPADYDDRIIATLKAVQDSKLDQVLVEFTCKNQPKLSLPTEWALCGEREDRLELLKLSTFALIITPGDPHLVISSGCATRLFEALEVGAVPVVLGEQVQLPYQDMLQWNEAALVVPKPRVTEVHFLLRSLSDSDLLAMRRQGRFLWETYFSTADSIFNTVLAMIRTRIQIPAAPIREEAAAEIPHRSGKAAGTDPNMADNGDLDLGPVETEPPYASPKYLRNFTLTVTDFYRSWNSAPGPFHLFPHTPFDPVLPSEAKFLGSGTGFRPIGGGAGGSGKEFQAALGGNVPREQFTVVMLTYEREEVLMNSLERLNGLPYLNKVVVVWNSPKLPSEDLLWPDIGVPIMVIEK
;
A
#
# COMPACT_ATOMS: atom_id res chain seq x y z
N MET A 1 -1.91 39.82 -15.19
CA MET A 1 -2.23 40.12 -13.77
C MET A 1 -1.46 39.16 -12.85
N ALA A 2 -0.18 39.46 -12.59
CA ALA A 2 0.65 38.72 -11.65
C ALA A 2 0.78 39.53 -10.35
N GLN A 3 -0.26 39.59 -9.55
CA GLN A 3 -0.20 40.25 -8.24
C GLN A 3 -0.88 39.38 -7.20
N ASN A 4 -0.12 39.03 -6.16
CA ASN A 4 -0.55 38.41 -4.90
C ASN A 4 -0.61 36.88 -4.84
N GLN A 5 0.35 36.19 -5.47
CA GLN A 5 0.81 34.92 -4.88
C GLN A 5 2.14 35.18 -4.18
N PRO A 6 2.27 34.89 -2.87
CA PRO A 6 3.58 34.94 -2.24
C PRO A 6 4.51 34.01 -3.03
N LYS A 7 5.69 34.50 -3.41
CA LYS A 7 6.78 33.63 -3.88
C LYS A 7 7.19 32.74 -2.71
N LEU A 8 6.49 31.62 -2.54
CA LEU A 8 6.83 30.60 -1.56
C LEU A 8 8.07 29.90 -2.10
N SER A 9 9.24 30.20 -1.54
CA SER A 9 10.42 29.36 -1.70
C SER A 9 10.17 28.04 -0.98
N LEU A 10 10.74 26.94 -1.47
CA LEU A 10 10.77 25.68 -0.71
C LEU A 10 11.32 25.97 0.70
N PRO A 11 10.69 25.45 1.76
CA PRO A 11 11.18 25.64 3.12
C PRO A 11 12.65 25.24 3.21
N ILE A 12 13.44 26.00 3.98
CA ILE A 12 14.85 25.67 4.21
C ILE A 12 14.91 24.25 4.78
N ARG A 13 15.71 23.40 4.12
CA ARG A 13 15.94 22.03 4.56
C ARG A 13 16.72 22.07 5.88
N LEU A 14 16.06 21.69 6.96
CA LEU A 14 16.68 21.60 8.28
C LEU A 14 17.26 20.20 8.44
N LEU A 15 18.58 20.14 8.60
CA LEU A 15 19.32 18.90 8.90
C LEU A 15 19.78 18.95 10.36
N PRO A 16 19.97 17.79 11.00
CA PRO A 16 20.48 17.74 12.35
C PRO A 16 21.86 18.41 12.46
N GLU A 17 21.98 19.40 13.35
CA GLU A 17 23.26 20.07 13.64
C GLU A 17 23.98 19.47 14.85
N LYS A 18 23.23 18.93 15.83
CA LYS A 18 23.75 18.32 17.06
C LYS A 18 22.79 17.23 17.57
N ASP A 19 23.35 16.22 18.22
CA ASP A 19 22.57 15.20 18.91
C ASP A 19 21.94 15.78 20.19
N ASP A 20 20.63 15.61 20.34
CA ASP A 20 19.95 15.85 21.61
C ASP A 20 20.20 14.65 22.52
N ALA A 21 20.59 14.91 23.78
CA ALA A 21 20.79 13.86 24.78
C ALA A 21 19.47 13.13 25.12
N GLY A 22 18.33 13.73 24.77
CA GLY A 22 17.01 13.14 24.88
C GLY A 22 16.58 12.88 26.33
N LEU A 23 15.42 12.22 26.47
CA LEU A 23 14.96 11.74 27.77
C LEU A 23 15.71 10.46 28.17
N PRO A 24 15.80 10.11 29.47
CA PRO A 24 16.31 8.80 29.87
C PRO A 24 15.44 7.68 29.30
N PRO A 25 16.01 6.49 29.02
CA PRO A 25 15.27 5.36 28.48
C PRO A 25 14.08 5.02 29.38
N PRO A 26 12.91 4.67 28.82
CA PRO A 26 11.77 4.27 29.63
C PRO A 26 12.16 3.04 30.44
N LYS A 27 11.75 3.02 31.73
CA LYS A 27 12.03 1.92 32.66
C LYS A 27 11.49 0.57 32.17
N VAL A 28 10.50 0.60 31.27
CA VAL A 28 9.90 -0.58 30.64
C VAL A 28 9.91 -0.37 29.12
N ILE A 29 10.51 -1.29 28.37
CA ILE A 29 10.66 -1.22 26.91
C ILE A 29 9.29 -1.09 26.21
N ARG A 30 8.23 -1.73 26.74
CA ARG A 30 6.85 -1.57 26.24
C ARG A 30 6.30 -0.14 26.32
N GLY A 31 6.88 0.71 27.17
CA GLY A 31 6.52 2.12 27.31
C GLY A 31 7.01 3.00 26.16
N CYS A 32 7.78 2.45 25.21
CA CYS A 32 8.20 3.21 24.04
C CYS A 32 7.02 3.61 23.14
N ARG A 33 6.98 4.90 22.85
CA ARG A 33 6.06 5.59 21.95
C ARG A 33 6.88 6.63 21.18
N LEU A 34 6.31 7.19 20.12
CA LEU A 34 7.04 8.17 19.30
C LEU A 34 7.54 9.35 20.14
N HIS A 35 6.70 9.92 21.00
CA HIS A 35 7.05 11.11 21.80
C HIS A 35 8.20 10.91 22.80
N ASN A 36 8.50 9.66 23.22
CA ASN A 36 9.52 9.40 24.23
C ASN A 36 10.71 8.60 23.70
N CYS A 37 10.56 7.81 22.64
CA CYS A 37 11.61 6.94 22.07
C CYS A 37 12.07 7.33 20.67
N PHE A 38 11.41 8.30 20.03
CA PHE A 38 11.84 8.85 18.75
C PHE A 38 12.37 10.28 18.94
N ASP A 39 13.53 10.57 18.37
CA ASP A 39 14.16 11.88 18.41
C ASP A 39 13.74 12.71 17.18
N TYR A 40 12.77 13.60 17.39
CA TYR A 40 12.26 14.51 16.36
C TYR A 40 13.27 15.59 15.96
N SER A 41 14.30 15.88 16.77
CA SER A 41 15.28 16.93 16.46
C SER A 41 16.10 16.61 15.20
N ARG A 42 16.29 15.32 14.90
CA ARG A 42 16.94 14.82 13.69
C ARG A 42 16.03 14.67 12.48
N CYS A 43 14.73 14.76 12.71
CA CYS A 43 13.70 14.63 11.69
C CYS A 43 12.79 15.87 11.61
N PRO A 44 13.33 17.09 11.39
CA PRO A 44 12.48 18.25 11.11
C PRO A 44 11.53 17.99 9.94
N LEU A 45 10.37 18.65 9.95
CA LEU A 45 9.35 18.52 8.89
C LEU A 45 9.89 18.81 7.48
N THR A 46 10.92 19.66 7.38
CA THR A 46 11.54 20.07 6.11
C THR A 46 12.83 19.31 5.77
N SER A 47 13.22 18.32 6.59
CA SER A 47 14.49 17.58 6.43
C SER A 47 14.57 16.75 5.16
N GLY A 48 13.43 16.42 4.54
CA GLY A 48 13.35 15.52 3.39
C GLY A 48 13.60 14.04 3.74
N PHE A 49 13.51 13.69 5.04
CA PHE A 49 13.59 12.31 5.53
C PHE A 49 14.82 11.50 5.07
N PRO A 50 16.05 12.00 5.25
CA PRO A 50 17.26 11.25 4.87
C PRO A 50 17.39 9.98 5.73
N VAL A 51 17.63 8.84 5.08
CA VAL A 51 17.73 7.52 5.71
C VAL A 51 19.13 6.97 5.49
N TYR A 52 19.83 6.60 6.56
CA TYR A 52 21.10 5.88 6.48
C TYR A 52 20.85 4.38 6.64
N VAL A 53 21.37 3.58 5.73
CA VAL A 53 21.26 2.12 5.77
C VAL A 53 22.61 1.53 6.10
N TYR A 54 22.68 0.76 7.18
CA TYR A 54 23.90 0.06 7.55
C TYR A 54 24.25 -1.00 6.50
N ASP A 55 25.51 -0.99 6.07
CA ASP A 55 26.02 -2.04 5.21
C ASP A 55 26.21 -3.33 5.99
N SER A 56 25.32 -4.30 5.76
CA SER A 56 25.37 -5.61 6.41
C SER A 56 26.71 -6.35 6.20
N ASP A 57 27.46 -6.08 5.13
CA ASP A 57 28.77 -6.71 4.88
C ASP A 57 29.84 -6.33 5.91
N GLN A 58 29.66 -5.20 6.61
CA GLN A 58 30.64 -4.70 7.59
C GLN A 58 30.45 -5.28 8.99
N PHE A 59 29.36 -6.03 9.23
CA PHE A 59 28.98 -6.50 10.56
C PHE A 59 28.80 -8.01 10.61
N ALA A 60 29.10 -8.60 11.77
CA ALA A 60 29.07 -10.06 11.95
C ALA A 60 27.69 -10.67 11.65
N PHE A 61 26.60 -10.03 12.07
CA PHE A 61 25.24 -10.52 11.78
C PHE A 61 24.94 -10.61 10.28
N GLY A 62 25.52 -9.73 9.45
CA GLY A 62 25.26 -9.73 8.02
C GLY A 62 25.96 -10.86 7.24
N SER A 63 26.88 -11.58 7.87
CA SER A 63 27.47 -12.80 7.31
C SER A 63 26.50 -13.99 7.36
N TYR A 64 25.50 -13.94 8.25
CA TYR A 64 24.55 -15.02 8.47
C TYR A 64 23.24 -14.85 7.70
N LEU A 65 23.00 -13.66 7.14
CA LEU A 65 21.79 -13.35 6.38
C LEU A 65 21.62 -14.26 5.16
N ASP A 66 20.38 -14.61 4.85
CA ASP A 66 20.02 -15.21 3.57
C ASP A 66 20.50 -14.29 2.41
N PRO A 67 21.28 -14.81 1.44
CA PRO A 67 21.90 -13.97 0.42
C PRO A 67 20.88 -13.28 -0.47
N LEU A 68 19.72 -13.91 -0.69
CA LEU A 68 18.66 -13.38 -1.54
C LEU A 68 17.97 -12.20 -0.83
N VAL A 69 17.68 -12.34 0.47
CA VAL A 69 17.12 -11.26 1.29
C VAL A 69 18.08 -10.07 1.34
N LYS A 70 19.37 -10.34 1.56
CA LYS A 70 20.43 -9.33 1.61
C LYS A 70 20.56 -8.58 0.27
N GLN A 71 20.65 -9.31 -0.84
CA GLN A 71 20.79 -8.72 -2.17
C GLN A 71 19.57 -7.87 -2.54
N ALA A 72 18.36 -8.38 -2.30
CA ALA A 72 17.11 -7.66 -2.55
C ALA A 72 17.06 -6.35 -1.75
N PHE A 73 17.34 -6.43 -0.45
CA PHE A 73 17.35 -5.27 0.43
C PHE A 73 18.40 -4.22 0.03
N GLN A 74 19.63 -4.64 -0.28
CA GLN A 74 20.69 -3.74 -0.74
C GLN A 74 20.35 -3.07 -2.07
N ALA A 75 19.75 -3.81 -3.02
CA ALA A 75 19.32 -3.26 -4.31
C ALA A 75 18.24 -2.18 -4.12
N THR A 76 17.22 -2.48 -3.31
CA THR A 76 16.15 -1.55 -2.96
C THR A 76 16.67 -0.31 -2.23
N ALA A 77 17.56 -0.48 -1.24
CA ALA A 77 18.14 0.65 -0.51
C ALA A 77 18.92 1.60 -1.44
N ARG A 78 19.68 1.06 -2.41
CA ARG A 78 20.46 1.88 -3.38
C ARG A 78 19.57 2.68 -4.34
N ALA A 79 18.42 2.14 -4.73
CA ALA A 79 17.50 2.80 -5.65
C ALA A 79 16.59 3.85 -4.97
N ASN A 80 16.52 3.83 -3.63
CA ASN A 80 15.55 4.61 -2.88
C ASN A 80 15.91 6.10 -2.78
N VAL A 81 14.93 6.97 -3.03
CA VAL A 81 15.13 8.44 -3.02
C VAL A 81 15.50 9.03 -1.66
N TYR A 82 15.16 8.36 -0.57
CA TYR A 82 15.43 8.85 0.79
C TYR A 82 16.80 8.42 1.32
N VAL A 83 17.43 7.40 0.71
CA VAL A 83 18.67 6.84 1.23
C VAL A 83 19.85 7.78 0.99
N THR A 84 20.70 7.94 2.01
CA THR A 84 21.89 8.78 1.96
C THR A 84 23.11 8.03 2.46
N GLU A 85 24.27 8.34 1.89
CA GLU A 85 25.57 7.82 2.34
C GLU A 85 26.09 8.54 3.59
N ASN A 86 25.58 9.75 3.89
CA ASN A 86 26.03 10.54 5.02
C ASN A 86 25.18 10.26 6.27
N ALA A 87 25.74 9.52 7.21
CA ALA A 87 25.11 9.16 8.48
C ALA A 87 24.85 10.36 9.41
N ASP A 88 25.61 11.46 9.29
CA ASP A 88 25.48 12.60 10.19
C ASP A 88 24.19 13.37 9.94
N ILE A 89 23.74 13.45 8.68
CA ILE A 89 22.51 14.15 8.29
C ILE A 89 21.26 13.26 8.39
N ALA A 90 21.42 11.98 8.73
CA ALA A 90 20.34 11.00 8.70
C ALA A 90 19.29 11.29 9.79
N CYS A 91 18.02 11.25 9.38
CA CYS A 91 16.87 11.26 10.26
C CYS A 91 16.63 9.85 10.83
N LEU A 92 16.78 8.82 10.00
CA LEU A 92 16.51 7.42 10.34
C LEU A 92 17.71 6.54 10.02
N TYR A 93 17.95 5.52 10.85
CA TYR A 93 18.98 4.52 10.64
C TYR A 93 18.32 3.14 10.47
N VAL A 94 18.68 2.41 9.42
CA VAL A 94 18.05 1.12 9.11
C VAL A 94 19.09 0.00 9.16
N ILE A 95 18.74 -1.08 9.87
CA ILE A 95 19.55 -2.29 10.03
C ILE A 95 18.75 -3.49 9.54
N LEU A 96 19.37 -4.34 8.71
CA LEU A 96 18.80 -5.63 8.31
C LEU A 96 19.35 -6.75 9.21
N VAL A 97 18.46 -7.43 9.95
CA VAL A 97 18.81 -8.60 10.78
C VAL A 97 18.26 -9.90 10.19
N GLY A 98 17.20 -9.82 9.38
CA GLY A 98 16.71 -10.82 8.39
C GLY A 98 16.65 -12.31 8.78
N GLU A 99 16.24 -13.14 7.82
CA GLU A 99 16.33 -14.60 7.97
C GLU A 99 17.80 -15.07 7.92
N ILE A 100 18.18 -15.96 8.85
CA ILE A 100 19.54 -16.50 8.97
C ILE A 100 19.68 -17.84 8.23
N GLN A 101 20.81 -18.06 7.58
CA GLN A 101 21.19 -19.34 6.99
C GLN A 101 21.38 -20.41 8.07
N GLU A 102 20.65 -21.52 7.96
CA GLU A 102 20.88 -22.72 8.77
C GLU A 102 22.27 -23.30 8.46
N PRO A 103 23.03 -23.80 9.47
CA PRO A 103 22.61 -24.13 10.84
C PRO A 103 22.98 -23.07 11.90
N VAL A 104 23.18 -21.80 11.52
CA VAL A 104 23.69 -20.79 12.46
C VAL A 104 22.62 -20.38 13.46
N VAL A 105 22.87 -20.66 14.75
CA VAL A 105 22.05 -20.16 15.86
C VAL A 105 22.73 -18.95 16.49
N LEU A 106 22.23 -17.76 16.18
CA LEU A 106 22.65 -16.52 16.85
C LEU A 106 22.02 -16.44 18.24
N ARG A 107 22.86 -16.32 19.27
CA ARG A 107 22.38 -16.13 20.66
C ARG A 107 21.87 -14.69 20.83
N PRO A 108 20.73 -14.47 21.52
CA PRO A 108 20.17 -13.13 21.75
C PRO A 108 21.18 -12.12 22.32
N ALA A 109 21.98 -12.53 23.31
CA ALA A 109 22.99 -11.67 23.94
C ALA A 109 24.13 -11.26 22.99
N GLU A 110 24.47 -12.10 22.01
CA GLU A 110 25.49 -11.76 21.01
C GLU A 110 24.94 -10.76 20.00
N LEU A 111 23.69 -10.96 19.54
CA LEU A 111 23.01 -10.01 18.66
C LEU A 111 22.84 -8.65 19.35
N GLU A 112 22.45 -8.63 20.63
CA GLU A 112 22.39 -7.41 21.43
C GLU A 112 23.75 -6.70 21.45
N LYS A 113 24.82 -7.40 21.81
CA LYS A 113 26.18 -6.82 21.83
C LYS A 113 26.58 -6.24 20.46
N GLN A 114 26.21 -6.90 19.37
CA GLN A 114 26.49 -6.43 18.01
C GLN A 114 25.71 -5.16 17.66
N LEU A 115 24.41 -5.09 18.01
CA LEU A 115 23.60 -3.88 17.82
C LEU A 115 24.20 -2.68 18.58
N TYR A 116 24.59 -2.88 19.84
CA TYR A 116 25.22 -1.84 20.65
C TYR A 116 26.63 -1.43 20.19
N SER A 117 27.27 -2.22 19.33
CA SER A 117 28.57 -1.91 18.75
C SER A 117 28.50 -1.07 17.47
N LEU A 118 27.30 -0.81 16.93
CA LEU A 118 27.16 -0.05 15.69
C LEU A 118 27.59 1.42 15.90
N PRO A 119 28.35 2.03 14.95
CA PRO A 119 28.95 3.36 15.12
C PRO A 119 27.97 4.50 15.46
N HIS A 120 26.72 4.41 14.98
CA HIS A 120 25.69 5.43 15.20
C HIS A 120 24.52 4.93 16.05
N TRP A 121 24.62 3.77 16.69
CA TRP A 121 23.62 3.28 17.67
C TRP A 121 23.41 4.26 18.83
N ARG A 122 24.41 5.14 19.03
CA ARG A 122 24.56 6.06 20.16
C ARG A 122 24.66 5.28 21.45
N THR A 123 23.61 5.27 22.26
CA THR A 123 23.58 4.62 23.57
C THR A 123 22.41 3.65 23.72
N ASP A 124 21.34 3.83 22.96
CA ASP A 124 20.08 3.12 23.14
C ASP A 124 19.25 2.97 21.84
N GLY A 125 19.81 3.21 20.65
CA GLY A 125 19.12 2.96 19.38
C GLY A 125 18.07 4.00 18.96
N HIS A 126 18.18 5.27 19.40
CA HIS A 126 17.32 6.35 18.92
C HIS A 126 17.27 6.41 17.38
N ASN A 127 16.07 6.53 16.82
CA ASN A 127 15.82 6.63 15.38
C ASN A 127 16.34 5.43 14.56
N HIS A 128 16.66 4.31 15.21
CA HIS A 128 17.01 3.07 14.52
C HIS A 128 15.76 2.26 14.22
N VAL A 129 15.81 1.54 13.12
CA VAL A 129 14.79 0.57 12.70
C VAL A 129 15.51 -0.72 12.38
N ILE A 130 15.13 -1.78 13.07
CA ILE A 130 15.62 -3.12 12.82
C ILE A 130 14.58 -3.83 11.96
N ILE A 131 14.97 -4.21 10.75
CA ILE A 131 14.15 -4.92 9.79
C ILE A 131 14.53 -6.41 9.82
N ASN A 132 13.55 -7.26 10.15
CA ASN A 132 13.66 -8.71 10.12
C ASN A 132 12.61 -9.28 9.16
N LEU A 133 13.02 -9.43 7.89
CA LEU A 133 12.16 -9.98 6.83
C LEU A 133 12.24 -11.51 6.84
N SER A 134 11.08 -12.15 6.90
CA SER A 134 10.94 -13.60 6.75
C SER A 134 10.74 -13.98 5.29
N ARG A 135 11.37 -15.08 4.86
CA ARG A 135 11.09 -15.72 3.56
C ARG A 135 10.36 -17.05 3.76
N LYS A 136 10.69 -17.78 4.82
CA LYS A 136 10.03 -19.04 5.19
C LYS A 136 8.84 -18.83 6.13
N SER A 137 7.96 -19.83 6.18
CA SER A 137 6.79 -19.84 7.08
C SER A 137 7.16 -20.10 8.55
N ASP A 138 8.31 -20.73 8.81
CA ASP A 138 8.81 -21.06 10.15
C ASP A 138 9.80 -20.04 10.72
N THR A 139 9.99 -18.91 10.05
CA THR A 139 10.92 -17.87 10.52
C THR A 139 10.55 -17.44 11.94
N GLN A 140 11.44 -17.76 12.87
CA GLN A 140 11.30 -17.42 14.28
C GLN A 140 11.61 -15.95 14.53
N ASN A 141 11.11 -15.44 15.66
CA ASN A 141 11.44 -14.10 16.13
C ASN A 141 12.87 -14.08 16.73
N LEU A 142 13.85 -13.75 15.90
CA LEU A 142 15.27 -13.63 16.29
C LEU A 142 15.52 -12.53 17.33
N LEU A 143 14.62 -11.55 17.43
CA LEU A 143 14.71 -10.44 18.36
C LEU A 143 14.02 -10.74 19.69
N TYR A 144 13.49 -11.96 19.88
CA TYR A 144 12.89 -12.35 21.14
C TYR A 144 13.95 -12.35 22.25
N ASN A 145 13.66 -11.67 23.36
CA ASN A 145 14.59 -11.44 24.48
C ASN A 145 15.89 -10.67 24.12
N VAL A 146 15.90 -9.91 23.02
CA VAL A 146 16.99 -8.98 22.68
C VAL A 146 16.59 -7.57 23.12
N SER A 147 17.44 -6.88 23.90
CA SER A 147 17.21 -5.47 24.19
C SER A 147 17.51 -4.63 22.94
N THR A 148 16.48 -4.08 22.30
CA THR A 148 16.63 -3.16 21.16
C THR A 148 16.66 -1.69 21.59
N GLY A 149 16.61 -1.42 22.90
CA GLY A 149 16.48 -0.07 23.44
C GLY A 149 15.24 0.65 22.88
N ARG A 150 15.48 1.76 22.17
CA ARG A 150 14.49 2.61 21.52
C ARG A 150 14.34 2.34 20.03
N ALA A 151 15.11 1.42 19.47
CA ALA A 151 14.98 1.10 18.05
C ALA A 151 13.59 0.51 17.77
N MET A 152 12.94 0.97 16.69
CA MET A 152 11.73 0.34 16.18
C MET A 152 12.06 -1.03 15.61
N VAL A 153 11.13 -1.97 15.73
CA VAL A 153 11.26 -3.30 15.12
C VAL A 153 10.21 -3.46 14.03
N ALA A 154 10.65 -3.87 12.84
CA ALA A 154 9.83 -4.20 11.69
C ALA A 154 10.02 -5.68 11.33
N GLN A 155 9.03 -6.53 11.62
CA GLN A 155 9.15 -7.98 11.41
C GLN A 155 7.82 -8.68 11.15
N SER A 156 7.88 -9.90 10.59
CA SER A 156 6.70 -10.69 10.20
C SER A 156 6.16 -11.61 11.31
N THR A 157 6.93 -11.83 12.38
CA THR A 157 6.53 -12.66 13.53
C THR A 157 6.66 -11.85 14.82
N PHE A 158 5.57 -11.67 15.56
CA PHE A 158 5.56 -10.92 16.82
C PHE A 158 4.87 -11.67 17.94
N TYR A 159 5.43 -11.53 19.15
CA TYR A 159 4.75 -11.86 20.39
C TYR A 159 4.22 -10.59 21.06
N ALA A 160 3.06 -10.70 21.71
CA ALA A 160 2.41 -9.64 22.46
C ALA A 160 3.30 -9.11 23.60
N SER A 161 4.27 -9.92 24.05
CA SER A 161 5.22 -9.52 25.07
C SER A 161 6.20 -8.43 24.62
N GLN A 162 6.54 -8.44 23.33
CA GLN A 162 7.53 -7.55 22.71
C GLN A 162 6.88 -6.43 21.90
N TYR A 163 5.77 -6.69 21.22
CA TYR A 163 5.16 -5.76 20.28
C TYR A 163 4.72 -4.46 20.96
N ARG A 164 5.15 -3.31 20.40
CA ARG A 164 4.76 -1.96 20.84
C ARG A 164 3.79 -1.33 19.84
N PRO A 165 2.47 -1.32 20.11
CA PRO A 165 1.47 -0.75 19.20
C PRO A 165 1.76 0.71 18.87
N GLY A 166 1.62 1.09 17.59
CA GLY A 166 1.91 2.44 17.09
C GLY A 166 3.40 2.83 17.06
N PHE A 167 4.31 1.93 17.46
CA PHE A 167 5.76 2.15 17.43
C PHE A 167 6.48 1.11 16.57
N ASP A 168 6.24 -0.17 16.81
CA ASP A 168 6.72 -1.27 15.97
C ASP A 168 5.86 -1.46 14.72
N LEU A 169 6.36 -2.22 13.75
CA LEU A 169 5.73 -2.45 12.46
C LEU A 169 5.62 -3.95 12.19
N VAL A 170 4.39 -4.45 12.03
CA VAL A 170 4.16 -5.77 11.44
C VAL A 170 4.35 -5.65 9.94
N VAL A 171 5.30 -6.38 9.37
CA VAL A 171 5.59 -6.37 7.93
C VAL A 171 5.17 -7.68 7.27
N SER A 172 4.99 -7.65 5.95
CA SER A 172 4.73 -8.85 5.16
C SER A 172 6.00 -9.69 4.98
N PRO A 173 5.89 -11.03 4.84
CA PRO A 173 7.00 -11.85 4.39
C PRO A 173 7.50 -11.41 3.00
N LEU A 174 8.79 -11.59 2.77
CA LEU A 174 9.48 -11.33 1.52
C LEU A 174 9.39 -12.55 0.60
N VAL A 175 8.20 -12.80 0.05
CA VAL A 175 7.96 -13.93 -0.86
C VAL A 175 8.61 -13.70 -2.22
N HIS A 176 8.52 -12.47 -2.74
CA HIS A 176 9.14 -12.03 -4.00
C HIS A 176 10.38 -11.17 -3.71
N ALA A 177 11.49 -11.83 -3.36
CA ALA A 177 12.72 -11.12 -3.04
C ALA A 177 13.38 -10.45 -4.27
N MET A 178 13.61 -11.22 -5.34
CA MET A 178 14.28 -10.74 -6.57
C MET A 178 13.47 -11.02 -7.85
N SER A 179 12.32 -11.68 -7.75
CA SER A 179 11.42 -11.92 -8.87
C SER A 179 10.30 -10.89 -8.85
N GLU A 180 10.18 -10.06 -9.87
CA GLU A 180 8.96 -9.28 -10.02
C GLU A 180 7.80 -10.23 -10.32
N PRO A 181 6.64 -10.05 -9.66
CA PRO A 181 5.48 -10.85 -10.01
C PRO A 181 5.09 -10.57 -11.46
N ASN A 182 4.85 -11.62 -12.23
CA ASN A 182 4.35 -11.45 -13.60
C ASN A 182 2.91 -10.96 -13.55
N PHE A 183 2.70 -9.64 -13.69
CA PHE A 183 1.38 -9.03 -13.64
C PHE A 183 0.42 -9.55 -14.71
N MET A 184 0.93 -10.16 -15.80
CA MET A 184 0.13 -10.80 -16.85
C MET A 184 -0.39 -12.18 -16.45
N GLU A 185 0.25 -12.85 -15.49
CA GLU A 185 -0.16 -14.18 -14.97
C GLU A 185 -1.11 -14.08 -13.77
N ILE A 186 -1.38 -12.85 -13.33
CA ILE A 186 -2.31 -12.58 -12.24
C ILE A 186 -3.72 -13.01 -12.66
N PRO A 187 -4.43 -13.80 -11.82
CA PRO A 187 -5.79 -14.22 -12.13
C PRO A 187 -6.75 -13.05 -12.27
N PRO A 188 -7.71 -13.12 -13.20
CA PRO A 188 -8.74 -12.09 -13.32
C PRO A 188 -9.59 -12.01 -12.04
N GLN A 189 -10.05 -10.80 -11.73
CA GLN A 189 -10.93 -10.55 -10.57
C GLN A 189 -12.35 -11.10 -10.79
N VAL A 190 -12.73 -11.36 -12.04
CA VAL A 190 -13.99 -11.97 -12.46
C VAL A 190 -13.74 -13.37 -13.07
N PRO A 191 -14.64 -14.35 -12.87
CA PRO A 191 -15.90 -14.27 -12.14
C PRO A 191 -15.71 -14.07 -10.63
N VAL A 192 -16.65 -13.33 -10.02
CA VAL A 192 -16.57 -12.95 -8.60
C VAL A 192 -16.66 -14.20 -7.70
N LYS A 193 -17.57 -15.13 -8.00
CA LYS A 193 -17.63 -16.45 -7.37
C LYS A 193 -16.83 -17.46 -8.19
N ARG A 194 -15.99 -18.23 -7.51
CA ARG A 194 -15.14 -19.29 -8.10
C ARG A 194 -15.65 -20.66 -7.68
N LYS A 195 -14.98 -21.72 -8.16
CA LYS A 195 -15.38 -23.12 -7.97
C LYS A 195 -15.66 -23.44 -6.49
N TYR A 196 -14.73 -23.11 -5.61
CA TYR A 196 -14.89 -23.31 -4.18
C TYR A 196 -15.40 -22.03 -3.50
N LEU A 197 -16.36 -22.17 -2.60
CA LEU A 197 -16.80 -21.08 -1.72
C LEU A 197 -15.61 -20.64 -0.85
N PHE A 198 -15.05 -21.56 -0.08
CA PHE A 198 -13.81 -21.30 0.64
C PHE A 198 -12.93 -22.54 0.69
N THR A 199 -11.64 -22.33 0.88
CA THR A 199 -10.66 -23.41 1.04
C THR A 199 -9.73 -23.18 2.22
N PHE A 200 -9.27 -24.29 2.81
CA PHE A 200 -8.24 -24.33 3.84
C PHE A 200 -7.34 -25.55 3.61
N GLN A 201 -6.03 -25.38 3.72
CA GLN A 201 -5.06 -26.47 3.73
C GLN A 201 -4.01 -26.21 4.80
N GLY A 202 -3.87 -27.09 5.79
CA GLY A 202 -2.79 -27.03 6.76
C GLY A 202 -2.76 -28.22 7.69
N GLU A 203 -1.66 -28.43 8.40
CA GLU A 203 -1.49 -29.56 9.32
C GLU A 203 -0.84 -29.09 10.63
N LYS A 204 -1.31 -29.58 11.77
CA LYS A 204 -0.64 -29.37 13.06
C LYS A 204 0.47 -30.41 13.23
N ILE A 205 1.71 -29.96 13.36
CA ILE A 205 2.90 -30.84 13.50
C ILE A 205 3.06 -31.40 14.94
N GLU A 206 2.15 -31.10 15.86
CA GLU A 206 2.17 -31.60 17.25
C GLU A 206 2.07 -33.14 17.37
N SER A 207 1.75 -33.86 16.29
CA SER A 207 1.69 -35.34 16.21
C SER A 207 3.05 -36.05 16.10
N LEU A 208 4.18 -35.34 15.97
CA LEU A 208 5.53 -35.95 15.94
C LEU A 208 6.26 -35.93 17.30
N ARG A 209 5.73 -35.21 18.30
CA ARG A 209 6.25 -35.27 19.69
C ARG A 209 5.42 -36.18 20.60
N SER A 210 4.12 -36.35 20.34
CA SER A 210 3.28 -37.26 21.13
C SER A 210 3.72 -38.73 21.00
N SER A 211 4.28 -39.13 19.87
CA SER A 211 4.86 -40.47 19.68
C SER A 211 6.17 -40.73 20.45
N LEU A 212 6.73 -39.71 21.11
CA LEU A 212 7.88 -39.85 22.03
C LEU A 212 7.52 -39.52 23.50
N GLN A 213 6.28 -39.09 23.79
CA GLN A 213 5.83 -38.70 25.13
C GLN A 213 4.54 -39.40 25.60
N GLU A 214 3.96 -40.32 24.82
CA GLU A 214 2.91 -41.25 25.28
C GLU A 214 3.36 -42.30 26.32
N ALA A 215 4.55 -42.14 26.92
CA ALA A 215 5.02 -42.96 28.02
C ALA A 215 4.98 -42.26 29.40
N ARG A 216 4.63 -40.97 29.50
CA ARG A 216 4.59 -40.27 30.81
C ARG A 216 3.55 -39.14 30.85
N SER A 217 2.31 -39.47 31.20
CA SER A 217 1.43 -38.73 32.13
C SER A 217 -0.04 -39.13 31.96
N PHE A 218 -0.37 -40.33 32.43
CA PHE A 218 -1.68 -40.54 33.05
C PHE A 218 -1.51 -40.09 34.50
N GLU A 219 -1.98 -38.89 34.88
CA GLU A 219 -2.43 -38.56 36.27
C GLU A 219 -2.89 -37.12 36.56
N GLU A 220 -3.03 -36.20 35.59
CA GLU A 220 -3.59 -34.87 35.88
C GLU A 220 -4.87 -34.56 35.08
N GLU A 221 -5.94 -35.32 35.35
CA GLU A 221 -7.32 -34.88 35.09
C GLU A 221 -7.99 -34.55 36.43
N MET A 222 -7.65 -33.42 37.04
CA MET A 222 -8.52 -32.83 38.07
C MET A 222 -8.20 -31.35 38.35
N GLU A 223 -8.58 -30.45 37.44
CA GLU A 223 -9.06 -29.10 37.77
C GLU A 223 -9.68 -28.51 36.50
N GLY A 224 -10.81 -27.81 36.65
CA GLY A 224 -11.65 -27.36 35.55
C GLY A 224 -11.04 -26.23 34.72
N ASP A 225 -10.10 -26.57 33.85
CA ASP A 225 -9.61 -25.70 32.78
C ASP A 225 -10.55 -25.73 31.57
N PRO A 226 -10.70 -24.59 30.84
CA PRO A 226 -11.56 -24.51 29.66
C PRO A 226 -11.07 -25.48 28.57
N PRO A 227 -11.98 -25.99 27.72
CA PRO A 227 -11.72 -27.20 26.94
C PRO A 227 -10.53 -27.03 26.00
N ALA A 228 -9.62 -28.01 26.05
CA ALA A 228 -9.00 -28.52 24.82
C ALA A 228 -10.11 -28.84 23.80
N ASP A 229 -10.12 -28.38 22.56
CA ASP A 229 -9.21 -27.54 21.78
C ASP A 229 -10.14 -26.75 20.83
N TYR A 230 -10.05 -25.41 20.77
CA TYR A 230 -10.85 -24.63 19.80
C TYR A 230 -10.64 -25.14 18.36
N ASP A 231 -9.46 -25.68 18.10
CA ASP A 231 -9.10 -26.23 16.80
C ASP A 231 -9.89 -27.51 16.49
N ASP A 232 -10.16 -28.41 17.45
CA ASP A 232 -11.01 -29.59 17.22
C ASP A 232 -12.43 -29.20 16.84
N ARG A 233 -12.98 -28.18 17.51
CA ARG A 233 -14.29 -27.63 17.16
C ARG A 233 -14.29 -27.02 15.76
N ILE A 234 -13.22 -26.30 15.40
CA ILE A 234 -13.05 -25.73 14.05
C ILE A 234 -12.99 -26.85 13.00
N ILE A 235 -12.17 -27.88 13.22
CA ILE A 235 -12.05 -29.04 12.33
C ILE A 235 -13.39 -29.73 12.13
N ALA A 236 -14.08 -30.07 13.23
CA ALA A 236 -15.37 -30.74 13.19
C ALA A 236 -16.43 -29.91 12.45
N THR A 237 -16.50 -28.61 12.74
CA THR A 237 -17.46 -27.69 12.10
C THR A 237 -17.20 -27.58 10.59
N LEU A 238 -15.94 -27.34 10.19
CA LEU A 238 -15.60 -27.13 8.79
C LEU A 238 -15.72 -28.42 7.96
N LYS A 239 -15.39 -29.58 8.54
CA LYS A 239 -15.64 -30.89 7.90
C LYS A 239 -17.14 -31.15 7.73
N ALA A 240 -17.96 -30.86 8.73
CA ALA A 240 -19.41 -30.99 8.62
C ALA A 240 -19.99 -30.09 7.50
N VAL A 241 -19.47 -28.87 7.34
CA VAL A 241 -19.84 -27.98 6.22
C VAL A 241 -19.45 -28.59 4.87
N GLN A 242 -18.23 -29.13 4.73
CA GLN A 242 -17.80 -29.81 3.52
C GLN A 242 -18.67 -31.04 3.19
N ASP A 243 -19.01 -31.84 4.20
CA ASP A 243 -19.81 -33.07 4.06
C ASP A 243 -21.28 -32.78 3.71
N SER A 244 -21.80 -31.61 4.10
CA SER A 244 -23.16 -31.16 3.75
C SER A 244 -23.38 -31.04 2.24
N LYS A 245 -22.31 -30.80 1.45
CA LYS A 245 -22.33 -30.59 -0.01
C LYS A 245 -23.28 -29.49 -0.48
N LEU A 246 -23.68 -28.56 0.40
CA LEU A 246 -24.51 -27.39 0.05
C LEU A 246 -23.77 -26.44 -0.90
N ASP A 247 -22.46 -26.27 -0.67
CA ASP A 247 -21.53 -25.59 -1.56
C ASP A 247 -20.27 -26.43 -1.72
N GLN A 248 -19.49 -26.16 -2.76
CA GLN A 248 -18.16 -26.74 -2.90
C GLN A 248 -17.20 -26.07 -1.92
N VAL A 249 -16.87 -26.77 -0.84
CA VAL A 249 -15.88 -26.37 0.15
C VAL A 249 -14.77 -27.42 0.17
N LEU A 250 -13.51 -26.97 0.33
CA LEU A 250 -12.38 -27.87 0.48
C LEU A 250 -11.56 -27.47 1.71
N VAL A 251 -11.64 -28.27 2.77
CA VAL A 251 -10.80 -28.16 3.96
C VAL A 251 -9.96 -29.42 4.14
N GLU A 252 -8.64 -29.25 4.18
CA GLU A 252 -7.67 -30.32 4.43
C GLU A 252 -6.85 -29.98 5.68
N PHE A 253 -6.99 -30.80 6.72
CA PHE A 253 -6.30 -30.65 8.01
C PHE A 253 -5.09 -31.60 8.16
N THR A 254 -4.79 -32.34 7.09
CA THR A 254 -3.67 -33.27 6.97
C THR A 254 -3.14 -33.10 5.55
N CYS A 255 -1.88 -32.75 5.40
CA CYS A 255 -1.31 -32.47 4.09
C CYS A 255 -1.12 -33.77 3.31
N LYS A 256 -1.44 -33.76 2.01
CA LYS A 256 -1.13 -34.91 1.12
C LYS A 256 0.38 -35.04 0.89
N ASN A 257 1.05 -33.89 0.78
CA ASN A 257 2.49 -33.76 0.66
C ASN A 257 3.08 -33.44 2.04
N GLN A 258 4.40 -33.55 2.19
CA GLN A 258 5.06 -33.23 3.46
C GLN A 258 4.76 -31.79 3.90
N PRO A 259 4.28 -31.56 5.14
CA PRO A 259 4.05 -30.23 5.65
C PRO A 259 5.38 -29.47 5.79
N LYS A 260 5.37 -28.18 5.47
CA LYS A 260 6.52 -27.29 5.74
C LYS A 260 6.68 -27.10 7.25
N LEU A 261 7.90 -26.83 7.69
CA LEU A 261 8.15 -26.44 9.07
C LEU A 261 7.30 -25.21 9.42
N SER A 262 6.88 -25.14 10.68
CA SER A 262 6.06 -24.05 11.22
C SER A 262 6.35 -23.87 12.71
N LEU A 263 5.91 -22.74 13.27
CA LEU A 263 5.99 -22.49 14.70
C LEU A 263 5.08 -23.44 15.49
N PRO A 264 5.36 -23.69 16.78
CA PRO A 264 4.43 -24.42 17.64
C PRO A 264 3.04 -23.80 17.63
N THR A 265 1.98 -24.62 17.72
CA THR A 265 0.56 -24.21 17.63
C THR A 265 0.08 -23.63 16.28
N GLU A 266 0.98 -23.48 15.30
CA GLU A 266 0.65 -22.96 13.97
C GLU A 266 0.23 -24.08 13.00
N TRP A 267 -0.64 -23.73 12.06
CA TRP A 267 -1.05 -24.61 10.97
C TRP A 267 -0.01 -24.59 9.84
N ALA A 268 0.80 -25.64 9.76
CA ALA A 268 1.83 -25.80 8.75
C ALA A 268 1.29 -25.63 7.33
N LEU A 269 2.10 -25.05 6.44
CA LEU A 269 1.75 -24.93 5.03
C LEU A 269 1.91 -26.30 4.34
N CYS A 270 0.92 -26.70 3.56
CA CYS A 270 0.99 -27.92 2.75
C CYS A 270 1.71 -27.66 1.41
N GLY A 271 2.53 -28.61 0.97
CA GLY A 271 3.11 -28.64 -0.37
C GLY A 271 4.01 -27.45 -0.72
N GLU A 272 4.27 -27.30 -2.02
CA GLU A 272 4.97 -26.12 -2.54
C GLU A 272 4.01 -24.95 -2.75
N ARG A 273 4.56 -23.76 -2.97
CA ARG A 273 3.78 -22.54 -3.17
C ARG A 273 2.86 -22.64 -4.38
N GLU A 274 3.38 -23.17 -5.47
CA GLU A 274 2.68 -23.30 -6.75
C GLU A 274 1.40 -24.14 -6.59
N ASP A 275 1.48 -25.27 -5.88
CA ASP A 275 0.33 -26.13 -5.55
C ASP A 275 -0.76 -25.37 -4.78
N ARG A 276 -0.35 -24.57 -3.79
CA ARG A 276 -1.28 -23.76 -2.99
C ARG A 276 -1.95 -22.68 -3.84
N LEU A 277 -1.19 -22.00 -4.69
CA LEU A 277 -1.72 -20.97 -5.57
C LEU A 277 -2.72 -21.54 -6.58
N GLU A 278 -2.49 -22.74 -7.12
CA GLU A 278 -3.44 -23.41 -8.00
C GLU A 278 -4.81 -23.62 -7.34
N LEU A 279 -4.81 -24.04 -6.07
CA LEU A 279 -6.05 -24.18 -5.31
C LEU A 279 -6.71 -22.82 -5.03
N LEU A 280 -5.93 -21.84 -4.58
CA LEU A 280 -6.44 -20.52 -4.24
C LEU A 280 -7.01 -19.77 -5.46
N LYS A 281 -6.45 -19.99 -6.67
CA LYS A 281 -7.02 -19.51 -7.94
C LYS A 281 -8.45 -19.99 -8.19
N LEU A 282 -8.83 -21.16 -7.65
CA LEU A 282 -10.17 -21.73 -7.76
C LEU A 282 -11.08 -21.35 -6.57
N SER A 283 -10.56 -20.62 -5.59
CA SER A 283 -11.21 -20.34 -4.31
C SER A 283 -11.76 -18.93 -4.25
N THR A 284 -13.01 -18.77 -3.81
CA THR A 284 -13.62 -17.44 -3.63
C THR A 284 -13.06 -16.75 -2.39
N PHE A 285 -13.06 -17.47 -1.27
CA PHE A 285 -12.46 -17.08 0.00
C PHE A 285 -11.29 -18.02 0.35
N ALA A 286 -10.26 -17.47 0.99
CA ALA A 286 -9.15 -18.23 1.54
C ALA A 286 -9.23 -18.18 3.07
N LEU A 287 -9.45 -19.32 3.71
CA LEU A 287 -9.56 -19.37 5.17
C LEU A 287 -8.15 -19.35 5.78
N ILE A 288 -7.95 -18.50 6.79
CA ILE A 288 -6.69 -18.37 7.53
C ILE A 288 -7.02 -18.58 9.01
N ILE A 289 -6.60 -19.72 9.55
CA ILE A 289 -6.80 -20.03 10.97
C ILE A 289 -5.57 -19.53 11.74
N THR A 290 -5.77 -18.58 12.66
CA THR A 290 -4.66 -18.06 13.45
C THR A 290 -4.16 -19.12 14.44
N PRO A 291 -2.90 -19.08 14.89
CA PRO A 291 -2.34 -20.08 15.80
C PRO A 291 -3.10 -20.12 17.14
N GLY A 292 -2.92 -21.21 17.87
CA GLY A 292 -3.56 -21.42 19.19
C GLY A 292 -2.98 -20.52 20.29
N ASP A 293 -1.71 -20.11 20.16
CA ASP A 293 -1.02 -19.30 21.17
C ASP A 293 -1.61 -17.88 21.29
N PRO A 294 -2.23 -17.51 22.43
CA PRO A 294 -2.80 -16.17 22.65
C PRO A 294 -1.72 -15.09 22.80
N HIS A 295 -0.45 -15.46 23.02
CA HIS A 295 0.65 -14.52 23.09
C HIS A 295 1.25 -14.19 21.72
N LEU A 296 0.87 -14.91 20.67
CA LEU A 296 1.34 -14.66 19.32
C LEU A 296 0.43 -13.66 18.62
N VAL A 297 0.99 -12.50 18.26
CA VAL A 297 0.27 -11.41 17.60
C VAL A 297 0.07 -11.70 16.12
N ILE A 298 1.12 -12.25 15.49
CA ILE A 298 1.13 -12.70 14.10
C ILE A 298 2.38 -13.56 13.87
N SER A 299 2.26 -14.53 12.97
CA SER A 299 3.36 -15.37 12.49
C SER A 299 3.64 -15.14 11.00
N SER A 300 4.87 -15.47 10.60
CA SER A 300 5.25 -15.54 9.19
C SER A 300 4.31 -16.44 8.39
N GLY A 301 3.91 -17.63 8.88
CA GLY A 301 3.00 -18.52 8.17
C GLY A 301 1.60 -17.93 7.94
N CYS A 302 1.02 -17.25 8.93
CA CYS A 302 -0.25 -16.53 8.74
C CYS A 302 -0.12 -15.39 7.73
N ALA A 303 0.96 -14.62 7.80
CA ALA A 303 1.24 -13.55 6.86
C ALA A 303 1.48 -14.09 5.44
N THR A 304 2.10 -15.26 5.28
CA THR A 304 2.27 -15.95 3.97
C THR A 304 0.92 -16.35 3.39
N ARG A 305 0.00 -16.92 4.18
CA ARG A 305 -1.36 -17.27 3.70
C ARG A 305 -2.13 -16.04 3.26
N LEU A 306 -2.02 -14.95 4.01
CA LEU A 306 -2.62 -13.67 3.67
C LEU A 306 -2.08 -13.15 2.33
N PHE A 307 -0.75 -13.18 2.18
CA PHE A 307 -0.08 -12.78 0.95
C PHE A 307 -0.57 -13.59 -0.27
N GLU A 308 -0.53 -14.93 -0.18
CA GLU A 308 -0.94 -15.83 -1.27
C GLU A 308 -2.41 -15.64 -1.66
N ALA A 309 -3.29 -15.41 -0.69
CA ALA A 309 -4.70 -15.14 -0.94
C ALA A 309 -4.90 -13.85 -1.74
N LEU A 310 -4.23 -12.76 -1.33
CA LEU A 310 -4.33 -11.48 -2.02
C LEU A 310 -3.74 -11.54 -3.44
N GLU A 311 -2.60 -12.22 -3.61
CA GLU A 311 -1.92 -12.41 -4.90
C GLU A 311 -2.86 -12.99 -5.97
N VAL A 312 -3.62 -14.02 -5.62
CA VAL A 312 -4.55 -14.69 -6.55
C VAL A 312 -5.97 -14.12 -6.51
N GLY A 313 -6.21 -13.07 -5.72
CA GLY A 313 -7.51 -12.42 -5.58
C GLY A 313 -8.58 -13.26 -4.87
N ALA A 314 -8.19 -14.22 -4.03
CA ALA A 314 -9.09 -14.88 -3.09
C ALA A 314 -9.26 -13.98 -1.86
N VAL A 315 -10.51 -13.75 -1.41
CA VAL A 315 -10.73 -12.85 -0.27
C VAL A 315 -10.32 -13.55 1.04
N PRO A 316 -9.36 -13.01 1.81
CA PRO A 316 -8.92 -13.64 3.05
C PRO A 316 -10.02 -13.61 4.12
N VAL A 317 -10.21 -14.74 4.81
CA VAL A 317 -11.10 -14.88 5.95
C VAL A 317 -10.27 -15.35 7.13
N VAL A 318 -9.95 -14.44 8.04
CA VAL A 318 -9.07 -14.69 9.18
C VAL A 318 -9.89 -15.11 10.39
N LEU A 319 -9.68 -16.32 10.88
CA LEU A 319 -10.30 -16.87 12.08
C LEU A 319 -9.42 -16.61 13.31
N GLY A 320 -9.64 -15.47 13.97
CA GLY A 320 -8.92 -15.02 15.15
C GLY A 320 -9.11 -13.52 15.39
N GLU A 321 -9.37 -13.11 16.64
CA GLU A 321 -9.72 -11.71 16.96
C GLU A 321 -8.50 -10.83 17.29
N GLN A 322 -7.42 -11.43 17.81
CA GLN A 322 -6.27 -10.68 18.33
C GLN A 322 -5.11 -10.54 17.33
N VAL A 323 -5.34 -10.87 16.06
CA VAL A 323 -4.31 -10.81 15.02
C VAL A 323 -4.04 -9.36 14.59
N GLN A 324 -2.77 -8.99 14.51
CA GLN A 324 -2.35 -7.73 13.88
C GLN A 324 -1.86 -8.04 12.48
N LEU A 325 -2.65 -7.71 11.46
CA LEU A 325 -2.25 -7.93 10.08
C LEU A 325 -1.13 -6.95 9.69
N PRO A 326 -0.35 -7.24 8.63
CA PRO A 326 0.70 -6.34 8.16
C PRO A 326 0.18 -4.92 7.96
N TYR A 327 0.91 -3.95 8.49
CA TYR A 327 0.59 -2.52 8.37
C TYR A 327 -0.83 -2.13 8.86
N GLN A 328 -1.40 -2.87 9.83
CA GLN A 328 -2.76 -2.68 10.38
C GLN A 328 -3.11 -1.22 10.72
N ASP A 329 -2.13 -0.43 11.19
CA ASP A 329 -2.35 0.97 11.58
C ASP A 329 -2.72 1.89 10.41
N MET A 330 -2.36 1.51 9.17
CA MET A 330 -2.54 2.34 7.98
C MET A 330 -3.56 1.75 7.00
N LEU A 331 -3.62 0.41 6.92
CA LEU A 331 -4.44 -0.30 5.94
C LEU A 331 -5.83 -0.63 6.50
N GLN A 332 -6.86 -0.33 5.71
CA GLN A 332 -8.25 -0.66 6.01
C GLN A 332 -8.56 -2.10 5.63
N TRP A 333 -8.13 -3.04 6.48
CA TRP A 333 -8.30 -4.47 6.25
C TRP A 333 -9.76 -4.92 6.13
N ASN A 334 -10.70 -4.20 6.75
CA ASN A 334 -12.14 -4.46 6.62
C ASN A 334 -12.67 -4.31 5.19
N GLU A 335 -11.96 -3.61 4.31
CA GLU A 335 -12.30 -3.47 2.90
C GLU A 335 -11.68 -4.56 2.02
N ALA A 336 -10.74 -5.36 2.52
CA ALA A 336 -10.02 -6.39 1.74
C ALA A 336 -10.13 -7.81 2.31
N ALA A 337 -10.45 -7.95 3.60
CA ALA A 337 -10.48 -9.20 4.33
C ALA A 337 -11.60 -9.22 5.38
N LEU A 338 -12.01 -10.43 5.78
CA LEU A 338 -12.99 -10.65 6.85
C LEU A 338 -12.28 -11.22 8.06
N VAL A 339 -12.30 -10.50 9.19
CA VAL A 339 -11.76 -11.00 10.46
C VAL A 339 -12.93 -11.48 11.31
N VAL A 340 -12.93 -12.77 11.64
CA VAL A 340 -14.02 -13.44 12.36
C VAL A 340 -13.45 -14.12 13.61
N PRO A 341 -14.02 -13.91 14.81
CA PRO A 341 -13.57 -14.60 16.01
C PRO A 341 -13.71 -16.12 15.88
N LYS A 342 -12.71 -16.89 16.36
CA LYS A 342 -12.72 -18.37 16.38
C LYS A 342 -14.05 -18.96 16.92
N PRO A 343 -14.66 -18.44 18.00
CA PRO A 343 -15.93 -18.98 18.50
C PRO A 343 -17.11 -18.94 17.52
N ARG A 344 -17.07 -18.07 16.51
CA ARG A 344 -18.12 -17.92 15.48
C ARG A 344 -17.91 -18.82 14.26
N VAL A 345 -17.02 -19.82 14.34
CA VAL A 345 -16.74 -20.74 13.22
C VAL A 345 -18.00 -21.39 12.63
N THR A 346 -19.01 -21.67 13.47
CA THR A 346 -20.30 -22.26 13.04
C THR A 346 -21.13 -21.34 12.15
N GLU A 347 -20.87 -20.03 12.18
CA GLU A 347 -21.59 -19.02 11.40
C GLU A 347 -20.87 -18.66 10.10
N VAL A 348 -19.60 -19.06 9.93
CA VAL A 348 -18.74 -18.66 8.81
C VAL A 348 -19.36 -19.04 7.47
N HIS A 349 -19.88 -20.27 7.34
CA HIS A 349 -20.49 -20.73 6.08
C HIS A 349 -21.70 -19.86 5.67
N PHE A 350 -22.57 -19.53 6.62
CA PHE A 350 -23.70 -18.64 6.39
C PHE A 350 -23.24 -17.21 6.04
N LEU A 351 -22.29 -16.66 6.81
CA LEU A 351 -21.74 -15.32 6.61
C LEU A 351 -21.19 -15.15 5.18
N LEU A 352 -20.35 -16.09 4.73
CA LEU A 352 -19.71 -16.01 3.42
C LEU A 352 -20.71 -16.13 2.26
N ARG A 353 -21.80 -16.89 2.44
CA ARG A 353 -22.90 -16.96 1.46
C ARG A 353 -23.74 -15.69 1.40
N SER A 354 -23.78 -14.91 2.48
CA SER A 354 -24.63 -13.72 2.58
C SER A 354 -24.06 -12.49 1.86
N LEU A 355 -22.77 -12.52 1.51
CA LEU A 355 -22.10 -11.40 0.84
C LEU A 355 -22.57 -11.23 -0.60
N SER A 356 -22.85 -9.98 -0.97
CA SER A 356 -23.25 -9.65 -2.34
C SER A 356 -22.07 -9.77 -3.30
N ASP A 357 -22.34 -10.04 -4.57
CA ASP A 357 -21.29 -10.11 -5.60
C ASP A 357 -20.59 -8.75 -5.79
N SER A 358 -21.30 -7.64 -5.57
CA SER A 358 -20.77 -6.28 -5.57
C SER A 358 -19.76 -6.05 -4.44
N ASP A 359 -20.09 -6.44 -3.21
CA ASP A 359 -19.18 -6.29 -2.06
C ASP A 359 -17.95 -7.19 -2.23
N LEU A 360 -18.17 -8.42 -2.70
CA LEU A 360 -17.09 -9.37 -2.94
C LEU A 360 -16.11 -8.88 -4.03
N LEU A 361 -16.63 -8.27 -5.10
CA LEU A 361 -15.79 -7.64 -6.12
C LEU A 361 -15.03 -6.42 -5.59
N ALA A 362 -15.66 -5.60 -4.73
CA ALA A 362 -14.99 -4.49 -4.07
C ALA A 362 -13.83 -4.98 -3.18
N MET A 363 -14.06 -6.03 -2.39
CA MET A 363 -13.02 -6.64 -1.55
C MET A 363 -11.85 -7.19 -2.35
N ARG A 364 -12.12 -7.84 -3.49
CA ARG A 364 -11.05 -8.30 -4.40
C ARG A 364 -10.25 -7.17 -5.01
N ARG A 365 -10.90 -6.07 -5.39
CA ARG A 365 -10.23 -4.88 -5.93
C ARG A 365 -9.33 -4.25 -4.88
N GLN A 366 -9.82 -4.11 -3.66
CA GLN A 366 -9.00 -3.59 -2.57
C GLN A 366 -7.84 -4.53 -2.27
N GLY A 367 -8.07 -5.84 -2.18
CA GLY A 367 -7.01 -6.82 -1.95
C GLY A 367 -5.92 -6.80 -3.03
N ARG A 368 -6.29 -6.64 -4.31
CA ARG A 368 -5.36 -6.44 -5.43
C ARG A 368 -4.54 -5.18 -5.23
N PHE A 369 -5.18 -4.04 -4.96
CA PHE A 369 -4.50 -2.77 -4.72
C PHE A 369 -3.49 -2.88 -3.57
N LEU A 370 -3.90 -3.45 -2.43
CA LEU A 370 -3.01 -3.60 -1.28
C LEU A 370 -1.80 -4.49 -1.60
N TRP A 371 -2.00 -5.60 -2.32
CA TRP A 371 -0.92 -6.49 -2.72
C TRP A 371 0.06 -5.83 -3.69
N GLU A 372 -0.43 -5.19 -4.75
CA GLU A 372 0.42 -4.52 -5.74
C GLU A 372 1.24 -3.39 -5.10
N THR A 373 0.62 -2.63 -4.20
CA THR A 373 1.20 -1.41 -3.62
C THR A 373 2.14 -1.68 -2.44
N TYR A 374 1.84 -2.66 -1.57
CA TYR A 374 2.53 -2.80 -0.28
C TYR A 374 3.28 -4.12 -0.08
N PHE A 375 2.93 -5.17 -0.83
CA PHE A 375 3.40 -6.54 -0.54
C PHE A 375 4.20 -7.17 -1.70
N SER A 376 3.95 -6.73 -2.93
CA SER A 376 4.37 -7.38 -4.18
C SER A 376 5.88 -7.64 -4.33
N THR A 377 6.74 -6.76 -3.82
CA THR A 377 8.21 -6.84 -4.02
C THR A 377 8.97 -6.38 -2.78
N ALA A 378 10.28 -6.65 -2.75
CA ALA A 378 11.21 -6.09 -1.76
C ALA A 378 11.17 -4.55 -1.72
N ASP A 379 11.05 -3.93 -2.90
CA ASP A 379 10.95 -2.48 -3.05
C ASP A 379 9.67 -1.95 -2.40
N SER A 380 8.53 -2.56 -2.70
CA SER A 380 7.24 -2.22 -2.10
C SER A 380 7.31 -2.34 -0.57
N ILE A 381 7.89 -3.41 -0.02
CA ILE A 381 7.99 -3.62 1.43
C ILE A 381 8.87 -2.53 2.09
N PHE A 382 10.06 -2.26 1.53
CA PHE A 382 10.97 -1.25 2.07
C PHE A 382 10.36 0.16 2.00
N ASN A 383 9.80 0.53 0.86
CA ASN A 383 9.09 1.80 0.68
C ASN A 383 7.91 1.93 1.63
N THR A 384 7.21 0.83 1.91
CA THR A 384 6.10 0.80 2.87
C THR A 384 6.57 1.03 4.31
N VAL A 385 7.65 0.37 4.73
CA VAL A 385 8.24 0.58 6.06
C VAL A 385 8.66 2.05 6.23
N LEU A 386 9.35 2.62 5.24
CA LEU A 386 9.75 4.03 5.26
C LEU A 386 8.54 4.96 5.25
N ALA A 387 7.53 4.71 4.40
CA ALA A 387 6.32 5.50 4.32
C ALA A 387 5.51 5.46 5.62
N MET A 388 5.43 4.31 6.30
CA MET A 388 4.75 4.18 7.59
C MET A 388 5.40 5.06 8.65
N ILE A 389 6.73 4.97 8.78
CA ILE A 389 7.49 5.77 9.74
C ILE A 389 7.33 7.25 9.42
N ARG A 390 7.54 7.62 8.14
CA ARG A 390 7.37 8.98 7.64
C ARG A 390 5.97 9.55 7.94
N THR A 391 4.92 8.76 7.74
CA THR A 391 3.53 9.14 8.04
C THR A 391 3.33 9.35 9.54
N ARG A 392 3.84 8.44 10.38
CA ARG A 392 3.77 8.54 11.85
C ARG A 392 4.45 9.80 12.40
N ILE A 393 5.55 10.22 11.79
CA ILE A 393 6.29 11.44 12.16
C ILE A 393 5.88 12.67 11.34
N GLN A 394 4.84 12.55 10.52
CA GLN A 394 4.21 13.64 9.76
C GLN A 394 5.12 14.36 8.75
N ILE A 395 6.14 13.67 8.23
CA ILE A 395 6.98 14.23 7.16
C ILE A 395 6.31 13.96 5.80
N PRO A 396 6.23 14.94 4.88
CA PRO A 396 5.68 14.70 3.55
C PRO A 396 6.54 13.76 2.70
N ALA A 397 5.90 13.05 1.77
CA ALA A 397 6.60 12.25 0.77
C ALA A 397 7.46 13.15 -0.14
N ALA A 398 8.50 12.56 -0.74
CA ALA A 398 9.24 13.21 -1.79
C ALA A 398 8.29 13.57 -2.96
N PRO A 399 8.41 14.78 -3.53
CA PRO A 399 7.67 15.14 -4.73
C PRO A 399 7.89 14.11 -5.84
N ILE A 400 6.83 13.77 -6.57
CA ILE A 400 6.95 12.93 -7.76
C ILE A 400 7.84 13.64 -8.80
N ARG A 401 8.66 12.88 -9.52
CA ARG A 401 9.46 13.42 -10.62
C ARG A 401 8.54 13.73 -11.81
N GLU A 402 8.71 14.91 -12.41
CA GLU A 402 8.00 15.26 -13.63
C GLU A 402 8.64 14.51 -14.81
N GLU A 403 7.83 13.76 -15.56
CA GLU A 403 8.26 13.04 -16.75
C GLU A 403 7.50 13.58 -17.97
N ALA A 404 8.20 13.71 -19.10
CA ALA A 404 7.57 14.13 -20.34
C ALA A 404 6.77 12.95 -20.92
N ALA A 405 5.52 13.22 -21.33
CA ALA A 405 4.69 12.19 -21.95
C ALA A 405 5.29 11.74 -23.29
N ALA A 406 5.32 10.42 -23.51
CA ALA A 406 5.71 9.83 -24.80
C ALA A 406 4.53 9.95 -25.77
N GLU A 407 4.63 10.88 -26.71
CA GLU A 407 3.60 11.05 -27.75
C GLU A 407 3.78 10.01 -28.85
N ILE A 408 2.69 9.31 -29.18
CA ILE A 408 2.63 8.39 -30.32
C ILE A 408 2.42 9.22 -31.59
N PRO A 409 3.33 9.12 -32.57
CA PRO A 409 3.18 9.81 -33.85
C PRO A 409 1.88 9.39 -34.54
N HIS A 410 1.09 10.36 -34.98
CA HIS A 410 -0.18 10.10 -35.65
C HIS A 410 -0.42 11.11 -36.77
N ARG A 411 -1.29 10.75 -37.73
CA ARG A 411 -1.67 11.59 -38.86
C ARG A 411 -3.11 12.02 -38.73
N SER A 412 -3.36 13.32 -38.75
CA SER A 412 -4.73 13.86 -38.88
C SER A 412 -5.17 13.81 -40.35
N GLY A 413 -6.36 13.26 -40.60
CA GLY A 413 -7.05 13.34 -41.88
C GLY A 413 -7.43 14.79 -42.21
N LYS A 414 -7.82 15.05 -43.46
CA LYS A 414 -8.35 16.36 -43.86
C LYS A 414 -9.73 16.56 -43.23
N ALA A 415 -9.99 17.73 -42.63
CA ALA A 415 -11.30 18.10 -42.11
C ALA A 415 -12.41 17.71 -43.09
N ALA A 416 -13.38 16.90 -42.64
CA ALA A 416 -14.64 16.77 -43.33
C ALA A 416 -15.25 18.18 -43.39
N GLY A 417 -15.45 18.70 -44.60
CA GLY A 417 -15.83 20.10 -44.83
C GLY A 417 -16.95 20.52 -43.90
N THR A 418 -16.60 21.31 -42.88
CA THR A 418 -17.56 22.02 -42.06
C THR A 418 -18.18 23.09 -42.95
N ASP A 419 -19.50 23.07 -43.07
CA ASP A 419 -20.25 24.17 -43.68
C ASP A 419 -19.85 25.45 -42.91
N PRO A 420 -19.24 26.46 -43.57
CA PRO A 420 -18.77 27.68 -42.90
C PRO A 420 -19.89 28.41 -42.15
N ASN A 421 -21.16 28.08 -42.46
CA ASN A 421 -22.35 28.66 -41.86
C ASN A 421 -22.78 28.00 -40.53
N MET A 422 -22.10 26.96 -40.05
CA MET A 422 -22.39 26.37 -38.72
C MET A 422 -21.59 27.05 -37.59
N ALA A 423 -20.71 28.01 -37.93
CA ALA A 423 -19.96 28.84 -37.00
C ALA A 423 -20.55 30.27 -36.84
N ASP A 424 -21.81 30.50 -37.23
CA ASP A 424 -22.52 31.72 -36.86
C ASP A 424 -23.05 31.61 -35.42
N ASN A 425 -22.11 31.53 -34.47
CA ASN A 425 -22.38 31.84 -33.07
C ASN A 425 -22.20 33.35 -32.89
N GLY A 426 -23.15 34.12 -33.42
CA GLY A 426 -23.27 35.54 -33.12
C GLY A 426 -23.13 35.77 -31.61
N ASP A 427 -22.20 36.65 -31.25
CA ASP A 427 -21.76 37.06 -29.89
C ASP A 427 -20.69 36.22 -29.17
N LEU A 428 -20.11 35.19 -29.78
CA LEU A 428 -18.89 34.53 -29.24
C LEU A 428 -17.61 35.06 -29.92
N ASP A 429 -17.39 36.38 -29.84
CA ASP A 429 -16.11 36.98 -30.21
C ASP A 429 -15.03 36.56 -29.21
N LEU A 430 -14.46 35.37 -29.46
CA LEU A 430 -13.21 34.92 -28.86
C LEU A 430 -12.11 35.82 -29.40
N GLY A 431 -12.00 37.04 -28.84
CA GLY A 431 -10.90 37.94 -29.11
C GLY A 431 -9.56 37.16 -29.09
N PRO A 432 -8.56 37.59 -29.86
CA PRO A 432 -7.47 36.75 -30.35
C PRO A 432 -6.95 35.76 -29.30
N VAL A 433 -7.01 34.47 -29.66
CA VAL A 433 -6.53 33.28 -28.92
C VAL A 433 -5.12 33.45 -28.35
N GLU A 434 -4.37 34.43 -28.85
CA GLU A 434 -2.94 34.66 -28.63
C GLU A 434 -2.57 35.69 -27.55
N THR A 435 -3.50 36.36 -26.87
CA THR A 435 -3.13 37.56 -26.08
C THR A 435 -2.80 37.35 -24.60
N GLU A 436 -3.17 36.23 -23.97
CA GLU A 436 -2.78 35.96 -22.58
C GLU A 436 -1.95 34.68 -22.46
N PRO A 437 -0.75 34.73 -21.85
CA PRO A 437 0.08 33.55 -21.65
C PRO A 437 -0.64 32.54 -20.74
N PRO A 438 -0.48 31.23 -20.99
CA PRO A 438 -1.11 30.20 -20.16
C PRO A 438 -0.74 30.39 -18.70
N TYR A 439 -1.75 30.43 -17.84
CA TYR A 439 -1.57 30.55 -16.40
C TYR A 439 -1.38 29.16 -15.78
N ALA A 440 -0.20 28.91 -15.20
CA ALA A 440 0.07 27.64 -14.54
C ALA A 440 -0.79 27.50 -13.27
N SER A 441 -1.45 26.35 -13.12
CA SER A 441 -2.14 26.01 -11.88
C SER A 441 -1.18 26.00 -10.70
N PRO A 442 -1.59 26.48 -9.51
CA PRO A 442 -0.80 26.34 -8.31
C PRO A 442 -0.48 24.87 -8.02
N LYS A 443 0.77 24.57 -7.64
CA LYS A 443 1.23 23.22 -7.30
C LYS A 443 1.56 23.13 -5.81
N TYR A 444 1.38 21.95 -5.22
CA TYR A 444 1.79 21.59 -3.85
C TYR A 444 1.17 22.44 -2.72
N LEU A 445 -0.08 22.88 -2.89
CA LEU A 445 -0.76 23.76 -1.92
C LEU A 445 -0.93 23.15 -0.51
N ARG A 446 -0.83 21.82 -0.37
CA ARG A 446 -1.12 21.07 0.86
C ARG A 446 0.02 20.17 1.33
N ASN A 447 1.25 20.44 0.90
CA ASN A 447 2.41 19.57 1.13
C ASN A 447 2.57 19.09 2.60
N PHE A 448 2.43 19.94 3.61
CA PHE A 448 2.58 19.53 5.02
C PHE A 448 1.30 19.02 5.69
N THR A 449 0.13 19.35 5.15
CA THR A 449 -1.16 18.93 5.73
C THR A 449 -1.64 17.61 5.15
N LEU A 450 -1.29 17.28 3.90
CA LEU A 450 -1.79 16.12 3.17
C LEU A 450 -1.53 14.81 3.93
N THR A 451 -0.31 14.63 4.45
CA THR A 451 0.09 13.44 5.24
C THR A 451 -0.73 13.25 6.51
N VAL A 452 -1.36 14.30 7.04
CA VAL A 452 -2.15 14.23 8.27
C VAL A 452 -3.64 14.18 7.97
N THR A 453 -4.13 15.02 7.05
CA THR A 453 -5.58 15.14 6.78
C THR A 453 -6.11 14.04 5.88
N ASP A 454 -5.30 13.58 4.92
CA ASP A 454 -5.73 12.62 3.89
C ASP A 454 -5.01 11.28 4.00
N PHE A 455 -4.41 10.97 5.16
CA PHE A 455 -3.58 9.78 5.31
C PHE A 455 -4.35 8.49 5.00
N TYR A 456 -5.56 8.31 5.54
CA TYR A 456 -6.39 7.14 5.28
C TYR A 456 -6.60 6.91 3.78
N ARG A 457 -6.92 7.97 3.06
CA ARG A 457 -7.12 7.91 1.61
C ARG A 457 -5.82 7.60 0.88
N SER A 458 -4.72 8.25 1.24
CA SER A 458 -3.42 8.03 0.59
C SER A 458 -2.93 6.58 0.75
N TRP A 459 -3.28 5.93 1.86
CA TRP A 459 -2.90 4.55 2.14
C TRP A 459 -3.88 3.52 1.57
N ASN A 460 -5.14 3.89 1.31
CA ASN A 460 -6.17 2.94 0.89
C ASN A 460 -6.74 3.20 -0.51
N SER A 461 -6.13 4.11 -1.27
CA SER A 461 -6.50 4.39 -2.66
C SER A 461 -5.28 4.68 -3.52
N ALA A 462 -5.36 4.34 -4.80
CA ALA A 462 -4.35 4.71 -5.77
C ALA A 462 -4.16 6.25 -5.80
N PRO A 463 -2.93 6.75 -5.95
CA PRO A 463 -1.70 6.03 -6.32
C PRO A 463 -0.86 5.50 -5.13
N GLY A 464 -1.34 5.59 -3.89
CA GLY A 464 -0.57 5.22 -2.70
C GLY A 464 0.20 6.38 -2.04
N PRO A 465 0.86 6.15 -0.89
CA PRO A 465 1.42 7.20 -0.05
C PRO A 465 2.88 7.56 -0.40
N PHE A 466 3.47 6.98 -1.44
CA PHE A 466 4.93 7.03 -1.67
C PHE A 466 5.43 8.37 -2.23
N HIS A 467 4.57 9.10 -2.93
CA HIS A 467 4.92 10.36 -3.59
C HIS A 467 3.97 11.49 -3.23
N LEU A 468 4.51 12.70 -3.18
CA LEU A 468 3.73 13.92 -3.09
C LEU A 468 3.41 14.41 -4.51
N PHE A 469 2.13 14.47 -4.84
CA PHE A 469 1.67 14.95 -6.14
C PHE A 469 1.43 16.47 -6.10
N PRO A 470 1.65 17.18 -7.24
CA PRO A 470 1.43 18.62 -7.31
C PRO A 470 -0.03 19.03 -7.09
N HIS A 471 -0.98 18.15 -7.45
CA HIS A 471 -2.42 18.34 -7.26
C HIS A 471 -3.08 16.97 -7.15
N THR A 472 -4.17 16.86 -6.39
CA THR A 472 -5.01 15.65 -6.36
C THR A 472 -6.44 16.00 -6.77
N PRO A 473 -7.19 15.10 -7.45
CA PRO A 473 -8.58 15.36 -7.83
C PRO A 473 -9.53 15.49 -6.62
N PHE A 474 -8.98 15.39 -5.41
CA PHE A 474 -9.69 15.32 -4.16
C PHE A 474 -9.33 16.46 -3.21
N ASP A 475 -8.55 17.43 -3.69
CA ASP A 475 -8.24 18.62 -2.93
C ASP A 475 -9.54 19.39 -2.62
N PRO A 476 -9.71 19.86 -1.38
CA PRO A 476 -10.93 20.55 -0.97
C PRO A 476 -11.07 21.85 -1.76
N VAL A 477 -12.21 22.02 -2.41
CA VAL A 477 -12.51 23.21 -3.21
C VAL A 477 -13.23 24.23 -2.34
N LEU A 478 -12.74 25.47 -2.35
CA LEU A 478 -13.45 26.58 -1.70
C LEU A 478 -14.76 26.87 -2.45
N PRO A 479 -15.84 27.25 -1.74
CA PRO A 479 -17.06 27.72 -2.39
C PRO A 479 -16.77 28.88 -3.36
N SER A 480 -17.50 28.95 -4.47
CA SER A 480 -17.31 29.99 -5.50
C SER A 480 -17.35 31.41 -4.92
N GLU A 481 -18.16 31.63 -3.87
CA GLU A 481 -18.33 32.91 -3.17
C GLU A 481 -17.10 33.35 -2.36
N ALA A 482 -16.23 32.42 -1.94
CA ALA A 482 -15.07 32.71 -1.11
C ALA A 482 -14.05 33.65 -1.80
N LYS A 483 -14.09 33.69 -3.14
CA LYS A 483 -13.27 34.62 -3.93
C LYS A 483 -13.81 36.06 -3.93
N PHE A 484 -15.03 36.29 -3.48
CA PHE A 484 -15.70 37.61 -3.50
C PHE A 484 -15.93 38.17 -2.09
N LEU A 485 -16.01 37.31 -1.08
CA LEU A 485 -16.23 37.68 0.32
C LEU A 485 -14.92 37.57 1.10
N GLY A 486 -14.29 38.70 1.43
CA GLY A 486 -13.08 38.76 2.26
C GLY A 486 -11.77 38.43 1.54
N SER A 487 -11.78 38.21 0.22
CA SER A 487 -10.57 37.99 -0.55
C SER A 487 -9.82 39.30 -0.82
N GLY A 488 -8.51 39.32 -0.59
CA GLY A 488 -7.62 40.42 -1.00
C GLY A 488 -7.38 40.49 -2.51
N THR A 489 -8.10 39.69 -3.30
CA THR A 489 -7.94 39.57 -4.76
C THR A 489 -8.75 40.60 -5.54
N GLY A 490 -9.51 41.47 -4.86
CA GLY A 490 -10.18 42.62 -5.46
C GLY A 490 -11.42 42.30 -6.30
N PHE A 491 -11.89 41.05 -6.30
CA PHE A 491 -13.13 40.65 -6.95
C PHE A 491 -14.33 41.21 -6.20
N ARG A 492 -15.21 41.95 -6.90
CA ARG A 492 -16.48 42.43 -6.34
C ARG A 492 -17.60 41.47 -6.74
N PRO A 493 -18.49 41.07 -5.82
CA PRO A 493 -19.66 40.28 -6.19
C PRO A 493 -20.46 40.99 -7.28
N ILE A 494 -20.87 40.24 -8.30
CA ILE A 494 -21.80 40.71 -9.33
C ILE A 494 -23.08 41.22 -8.64
N GLY A 495 -23.53 42.43 -8.99
CA GLY A 495 -24.69 43.08 -8.35
C GLY A 495 -24.58 43.29 -6.83
N GLY A 496 -23.36 43.29 -6.25
CA GLY A 496 -23.17 43.46 -4.81
C GLY A 496 -23.70 42.31 -3.95
N GLY A 497 -23.96 41.13 -4.55
CA GLY A 497 -24.52 39.98 -3.85
C GLY A 497 -26.04 40.02 -3.67
N ALA A 498 -26.75 40.96 -4.32
CA ALA A 498 -28.20 41.11 -4.20
C ALA A 498 -29.02 39.94 -4.82
N GLY A 499 -28.36 39.05 -5.58
CA GLY A 499 -29.02 37.98 -6.33
C GLY A 499 -29.89 38.49 -7.48
N GLY A 500 -30.14 37.64 -8.48
CA GLY A 500 -31.12 37.92 -9.55
C GLY A 500 -30.56 38.47 -10.88
N SER A 501 -29.25 38.62 -11.05
CA SER A 501 -28.68 39.07 -12.33
C SER A 501 -28.14 37.94 -13.19
N GLY A 502 -28.98 36.93 -13.46
CA GLY A 502 -28.65 35.81 -14.36
C GLY A 502 -28.06 36.25 -15.71
N LYS A 503 -28.30 37.49 -16.15
CA LYS A 503 -27.68 38.13 -17.32
C LYS A 503 -26.15 38.27 -17.24
N GLU A 504 -25.61 38.58 -16.07
CA GLU A 504 -24.16 38.75 -15.86
C GLU A 504 -23.46 37.41 -15.65
N PHE A 505 -24.13 36.43 -15.05
CA PHE A 505 -23.67 35.03 -15.01
C PHE A 505 -23.76 34.35 -16.39
N GLN A 506 -24.75 34.71 -17.21
CA GLN A 506 -24.86 34.27 -18.61
C GLN A 506 -23.82 34.95 -19.51
N ALA A 507 -23.42 36.20 -19.20
CA ALA A 507 -22.33 36.91 -19.88
C ALA A 507 -20.94 36.45 -19.41
N ALA A 508 -20.79 36.07 -18.14
CA ALA A 508 -19.61 35.42 -17.60
C ALA A 508 -19.71 33.91 -17.88
N LEU A 509 -19.45 33.51 -19.12
CA LEU A 509 -19.59 32.16 -19.68
C LEU A 509 -18.77 31.09 -18.94
N GLY A 510 -19.20 30.72 -17.73
CA GLY A 510 -18.86 29.46 -17.06
C GLY A 510 -17.57 29.42 -16.22
N GLY A 511 -16.94 30.56 -15.91
CA GLY A 511 -15.67 30.58 -15.17
C GLY A 511 -15.55 31.72 -14.16
N ASN A 512 -14.69 31.54 -13.15
CA ASN A 512 -14.25 32.67 -12.32
C ASN A 512 -13.21 33.54 -13.05
N VAL A 513 -12.72 33.06 -14.21
CA VAL A 513 -11.79 33.74 -15.11
C VAL A 513 -12.49 33.95 -16.45
N PRO A 514 -12.45 35.15 -17.05
CA PRO A 514 -13.23 35.50 -18.24
C PRO A 514 -12.88 34.73 -19.54
N ARG A 515 -11.89 33.82 -19.52
CA ARG A 515 -11.38 33.08 -20.69
C ARG A 515 -10.90 31.67 -20.30
N GLU A 516 -11.78 30.84 -19.76
CA GLU A 516 -11.46 29.43 -19.43
C GLU A 516 -11.64 28.53 -20.67
N GLN A 517 -10.63 27.71 -20.96
CA GLN A 517 -10.71 26.63 -21.94
C GLN A 517 -10.58 25.29 -21.23
N PHE A 518 -11.09 24.21 -21.82
CA PHE A 518 -11.00 22.88 -21.23
C PHE A 518 -10.25 21.88 -22.13
N THR A 519 -9.69 20.85 -21.51
CA THR A 519 -9.05 19.73 -22.19
C THR A 519 -9.89 18.47 -21.97
N VAL A 520 -10.15 17.72 -23.04
CA VAL A 520 -10.82 16.42 -22.95
C VAL A 520 -9.76 15.34 -22.81
N VAL A 521 -9.91 14.44 -21.84
CA VAL A 521 -9.05 13.25 -21.68
C VAL A 521 -9.87 12.01 -22.01
N MET A 522 -9.42 11.23 -22.99
CA MET A 522 -10.10 10.02 -23.46
C MET A 522 -9.22 8.80 -23.21
N LEU A 523 -9.76 7.80 -22.51
CA LEU A 523 -9.12 6.51 -22.30
C LEU A 523 -9.63 5.52 -23.35
N THR A 524 -8.73 4.82 -24.03
CA THR A 524 -9.08 3.80 -25.04
C THR A 524 -8.45 2.44 -24.71
N TYR A 525 -9.21 1.36 -24.92
CA TYR A 525 -8.75 -0.02 -24.81
C TYR A 525 -9.46 -0.88 -25.85
N GLU A 526 -8.72 -1.34 -26.87
CA GLU A 526 -9.20 -2.24 -27.94
C GLU A 526 -10.51 -1.80 -28.62
N ARG A 527 -10.75 -0.49 -28.74
CA ARG A 527 -12.00 0.09 -29.30
C ARG A 527 -11.74 1.31 -30.19
N GLU A 528 -10.88 1.14 -31.19
CA GLU A 528 -10.44 2.23 -32.08
C GLU A 528 -11.60 2.89 -32.84
N GLU A 529 -12.55 2.11 -33.37
CA GLU A 529 -13.70 2.64 -34.11
C GLU A 529 -14.58 3.54 -33.23
N VAL A 530 -14.82 3.15 -31.98
CA VAL A 530 -15.62 3.94 -31.03
C VAL A 530 -14.88 5.22 -30.64
N LEU A 531 -13.55 5.15 -30.47
CA LEU A 531 -12.71 6.32 -30.22
C LEU A 531 -12.82 7.32 -31.37
N MET A 532 -12.67 6.88 -32.62
CA MET A 532 -12.71 7.77 -33.79
C MET A 532 -14.07 8.44 -33.94
N ASN A 533 -15.16 7.68 -33.85
CA ASN A 533 -16.51 8.21 -33.88
C ASN A 533 -16.78 9.21 -32.73
N SER A 534 -16.12 9.03 -31.59
CA SER A 534 -16.26 9.95 -30.45
C SER A 534 -15.44 11.22 -30.65
N LEU A 535 -14.25 11.13 -31.24
CA LEU A 535 -13.41 12.27 -31.58
C LEU A 535 -14.07 13.16 -32.62
N GLU A 536 -14.65 12.60 -33.70
CA GLU A 536 -15.35 13.37 -34.73
C GLU A 536 -16.48 14.25 -34.17
N ARG A 537 -17.15 13.79 -33.11
CA ARG A 537 -18.22 14.54 -32.43
C ARG A 537 -17.72 15.76 -31.65
N LEU A 538 -16.41 15.88 -31.43
CA LEU A 538 -15.78 17.03 -30.77
C LEU A 538 -15.45 18.16 -31.77
N ASN A 539 -15.64 17.93 -33.08
CA ASN A 539 -15.37 18.93 -34.10
C ASN A 539 -16.24 20.20 -33.88
N GLY A 540 -15.60 21.36 -33.86
CA GLY A 540 -16.27 22.64 -33.68
C GLY A 540 -16.79 22.90 -32.26
N LEU A 541 -16.39 22.11 -31.27
CA LEU A 541 -16.80 22.30 -29.88
C LEU A 541 -16.18 23.59 -29.30
N PRO A 542 -16.99 24.55 -28.81
CA PRO A 542 -16.46 25.82 -28.31
C PRO A 542 -15.64 25.60 -27.02
N TYR A 543 -14.60 26.41 -26.84
CA TYR A 543 -13.68 26.41 -25.68
C TYR A 543 -12.83 25.14 -25.48
N LEU A 544 -12.91 24.18 -26.41
CA LEU A 544 -12.00 23.04 -26.41
C LEU A 544 -10.59 23.52 -26.76
N ASN A 545 -9.62 23.30 -25.87
CA ASN A 545 -8.21 23.65 -26.10
C ASN A 545 -7.48 22.53 -26.86
N LYS A 546 -7.67 21.30 -26.42
CA LYS A 546 -7.02 20.09 -26.96
C LYS A 546 -7.71 18.82 -26.47
N VAL A 547 -7.43 17.70 -27.13
CA VAL A 547 -7.85 16.36 -26.70
C VAL A 547 -6.61 15.52 -26.39
N VAL A 548 -6.58 14.88 -25.22
CA VAL A 548 -5.54 13.93 -24.83
C VAL A 548 -6.12 12.53 -24.91
N VAL A 549 -5.61 11.70 -25.81
CA VAL A 549 -5.97 10.29 -25.89
C VAL A 549 -4.90 9.47 -25.21
N VAL A 550 -5.28 8.84 -24.09
CA VAL A 550 -4.43 7.92 -23.34
C VAL A 550 -4.58 6.54 -23.96
N TRP A 551 -3.54 6.11 -24.67
CA TRP A 551 -3.52 4.83 -25.37
C TRP A 551 -3.15 3.71 -24.40
N ASN A 552 -4.16 2.93 -23.99
CA ASN A 552 -4.00 1.82 -23.04
C ASN A 552 -4.21 0.45 -23.73
N SER A 553 -4.25 0.40 -25.07
CA SER A 553 -4.36 -0.85 -25.82
C SER A 553 -2.98 -1.54 -25.92
N PRO A 554 -2.91 -2.90 -25.91
CA PRO A 554 -1.63 -3.63 -25.98
C PRO A 554 -0.86 -3.42 -27.30
N LYS A 555 -1.57 -3.06 -28.37
CA LYS A 555 -0.99 -2.79 -29.68
C LYS A 555 -1.06 -1.29 -29.93
N LEU A 556 0.01 -0.74 -30.49
CA LEU A 556 0.04 0.64 -30.98
C LEU A 556 -1.04 0.84 -32.05
N PRO A 557 -1.55 2.09 -32.22
CA PRO A 557 -2.45 2.40 -33.31
C PRO A 557 -1.79 2.08 -34.65
N SER A 558 -2.56 1.65 -35.63
CA SER A 558 -2.06 1.43 -36.99
C SER A 558 -1.43 2.71 -37.56
N GLU A 559 -0.29 2.62 -38.24
CA GLU A 559 0.36 3.78 -38.89
C GLU A 559 -0.51 4.41 -39.99
N ASP A 560 -1.43 3.62 -40.56
CA ASP A 560 -2.39 4.04 -41.58
C ASP A 560 -3.65 4.67 -40.97
N LEU A 561 -3.77 4.72 -39.64
CA LEU A 561 -4.92 5.26 -38.94
C LEU A 561 -4.96 6.79 -39.11
N LEU A 562 -6.00 7.29 -39.78
CA LEU A 562 -6.25 8.71 -39.96
C LEU A 562 -7.13 9.23 -38.84
N TRP A 563 -6.57 10.11 -38.02
CA TRP A 563 -7.26 10.75 -36.91
C TRP A 563 -8.14 11.89 -37.42
N PRO A 564 -9.34 12.12 -36.89
CA PRO A 564 -10.20 13.18 -37.38
C PRO A 564 -9.59 14.56 -37.08
N ASP A 565 -9.71 15.49 -38.04
CA ASP A 565 -9.39 16.89 -37.81
C ASP A 565 -10.61 17.59 -37.20
N ILE A 566 -10.46 17.96 -35.93
CA ILE A 566 -11.50 18.57 -35.10
C ILE A 566 -11.23 20.06 -34.85
N GLY A 567 -10.23 20.66 -35.52
CA GLY A 567 -9.85 22.06 -35.37
C GLY A 567 -9.00 22.39 -34.13
N VAL A 568 -8.68 21.40 -33.29
CA VAL A 568 -7.81 21.52 -32.10
C VAL A 568 -6.80 20.37 -32.07
N PRO A 569 -5.63 20.52 -31.40
CA PRO A 569 -4.65 19.45 -31.34
C PRO A 569 -5.18 18.22 -30.59
N ILE A 570 -5.00 17.05 -31.20
CA ILE A 570 -5.14 15.74 -30.54
C ILE A 570 -3.73 15.29 -30.15
N MET A 571 -3.51 14.97 -28.88
CA MET A 571 -2.26 14.42 -28.37
C MET A 571 -2.50 12.97 -27.98
N VAL A 572 -1.80 12.05 -28.61
CA VAL A 572 -1.92 10.62 -28.34
C VAL A 572 -0.74 10.21 -27.50
N ILE A 573 -0.98 9.83 -26.25
CA ILE A 573 0.08 9.49 -25.31
C ILE A 573 0.05 8.00 -24.98
N GLU A 574 1.22 7.37 -25.02
CA GLU A 574 1.40 6.00 -24.53
C GLU A 574 1.36 6.00 -23.00
N LYS A 575 0.71 4.98 -22.42
CA LYS A 575 0.55 4.84 -20.97
C LYS A 575 1.82 4.37 -20.29
#